data_AF-A0A960JV18-F1
#
_entry.id   AF-A0A960JV18-F1
#
_cell.length_a   1.000
_cell.length_b   1.000
_cell.length_c   1.000
_cell.angle_alpha   90.00
_cell.angle_beta   90.00
_cell.angle_gamma   90.00
#
_symmetry.space_group_name_H-M   'P 1'
#
loop_
_entity.id
_entity.type
_entity.pdbx_description
1 polymer ?
#
loop_
_entity_poly.entity_id
_entity_poly.type
_entity_poly.pdbx_seq_one_letter_code
_entity_poly.pdbx_strand_id
1 'polypeptide(L)'
;MADVSDATSDPTPSLSDWEALATKDLKGRSPNDLTRTRPEGIDVKALYTADDIEDLDTDTLPGFAPFTRGVRATMYANRPWTIRQYAGF
;
A
#
# COMPACT_ATOMS: atom_id res chain seq x y z
N MET A 1 -8.14 10.52 -29.95
CA MET A 1 -6.99 9.83 -30.56
C MET A 1 -5.74 10.52 -30.06
N ALA A 2 -5.23 10.07 -28.93
CA ALA A 2 -3.98 10.55 -28.33
C ALA A 2 -3.20 9.29 -27.91
N ASP A 3 -2.47 8.75 -28.87
CA ASP A 3 -1.41 7.77 -28.62
C ASP A 3 -0.25 8.51 -27.96
N VAL A 4 -0.02 8.24 -26.68
CA VAL A 4 1.23 8.59 -26.00
C VAL A 4 2.06 7.33 -25.98
N SER A 5 2.83 7.15 -27.03
CA SER A 5 3.95 6.23 -27.11
C SER A 5 5.16 6.86 -26.42
N ASP A 6 5.48 6.39 -25.22
CA ASP A 6 6.88 6.40 -24.74
C ASP A 6 7.08 5.19 -23.81
N ALA A 7 7.61 4.11 -24.39
CA ALA A 7 8.11 2.96 -23.66
C ALA A 7 9.62 2.90 -23.92
N THR A 8 10.40 3.58 -23.09
CA THR A 8 11.82 3.33 -22.99
C THR A 8 12.02 1.91 -22.45
N SER A 9 12.65 1.08 -23.28
CA SER A 9 13.02 -0.31 -23.03
C SER A 9 14.17 -0.40 -22.02
N ASP A 10 13.93 -0.05 -20.77
CA ASP A 10 14.79 -0.45 -19.66
C ASP A 10 14.25 -1.75 -19.05
N PRO A 11 15.11 -2.74 -18.73
CA PRO A 11 14.66 -3.95 -18.06
C PRO A 11 14.06 -3.54 -16.71
N THR A 12 12.79 -3.89 -16.50
CA THR A 12 12.12 -3.67 -15.21
C THR A 12 12.87 -4.46 -14.15
N PRO A 13 13.45 -3.81 -13.12
CA PRO A 13 14.19 -4.50 -12.08
C PRO A 13 13.26 -5.47 -11.34
N SER A 14 13.75 -6.68 -11.09
CA SER A 14 13.00 -7.74 -10.40
C SER A 14 13.11 -7.61 -8.87
N LEU A 15 12.23 -8.29 -8.15
CA LEU A 15 12.27 -8.34 -6.68
C LEU A 15 13.61 -8.90 -6.16
N SER A 16 14.19 -9.88 -6.86
CA SER A 16 15.51 -10.42 -6.53
C SER A 16 16.65 -9.41 -6.69
N ASP A 17 16.56 -8.51 -7.68
CA ASP A 17 17.56 -7.45 -7.86
C ASP A 17 17.53 -6.47 -6.69
N TRP A 18 16.32 -6.17 -6.20
CA TRP A 18 16.13 -5.36 -5.01
C TRP A 18 16.67 -6.05 -3.76
N GLU A 19 16.39 -7.34 -3.55
CA GLU A 19 16.91 -8.09 -2.39
C GLU A 19 18.43 -8.12 -2.35
N ALA A 20 19.08 -8.28 -3.51
CA ALA A 20 20.53 -8.26 -3.64
C ALA A 20 21.12 -6.89 -3.27
N LEU A 21 20.48 -5.81 -3.75
CA LEU A 21 20.89 -4.44 -3.44
C LEU A 21 20.67 -4.10 -1.95
N ALA A 22 19.52 -4.47 -1.40
CA ALA A 22 19.21 -4.29 0.02
C ALA A 22 20.19 -5.05 0.92
N THR A 23 20.53 -6.30 0.57
CA THR A 23 21.53 -7.10 1.30
C THR A 23 22.91 -6.44 1.27
N LYS A 24 23.30 -5.86 0.13
CA LYS A 24 24.55 -5.12 -0.02
C LYS A 24 24.57 -3.88 0.89
N ASP A 25 23.50 -3.08 0.89
CA ASP A 25 23.38 -1.88 1.72
C ASP A 25 23.37 -2.21 3.22
N LEU A 26 22.77 -3.36 3.58
CA LEU A 26 22.71 -3.87 4.94
C LEU A 26 23.99 -4.59 5.40
N LYS A 27 25.06 -4.59 4.57
CA LYS A 27 26.36 -5.23 4.83
C LYS A 27 26.23 -6.73 5.10
N GLY A 28 25.40 -7.41 4.32
CA GLY A 28 25.17 -8.86 4.39
C GLY A 28 24.09 -9.30 5.38
N ARG A 29 23.41 -8.37 6.06
CA ARG A 29 22.18 -8.67 6.83
C ARG A 29 20.98 -8.83 5.90
N SER A 30 19.99 -9.61 6.33
CA SER A 30 18.82 -9.89 5.51
C SER A 30 17.91 -8.66 5.43
N PRO A 31 17.29 -8.37 4.27
CA PRO A 31 16.21 -7.39 4.18
C PRO A 31 15.05 -7.67 5.16
N ASN A 32 14.87 -8.92 5.57
CA ASN A 32 13.86 -9.31 6.56
C ASN A 32 14.15 -8.76 7.97
N ASP A 33 15.40 -8.43 8.30
CA ASP A 33 15.77 -7.84 9.59
C ASP A 33 15.20 -6.41 9.75
N LEU A 34 14.72 -5.80 8.66
CA LEU A 34 14.03 -4.52 8.67
C LEU A 34 12.54 -4.63 9.02
N THR A 35 12.01 -5.85 9.13
CA THR A 35 10.61 -6.09 9.51
C THR A 35 10.35 -5.57 10.91
N ARG A 36 9.31 -4.77 11.08
CA ARG A 36 8.93 -4.21 12.38
C ARG A 36 7.67 -4.87 12.90
N THR A 37 7.80 -5.59 14.01
CA THR A 37 6.66 -6.09 14.76
C THR A 37 6.01 -4.96 15.54
N ARG A 38 4.71 -4.79 15.34
CA ARG A 38 3.89 -3.82 16.05
C ARG A 38 3.36 -4.41 17.36
N PRO A 39 2.96 -3.59 18.35
CA PRO A 39 2.37 -4.08 19.61
C PRO A 39 1.14 -4.97 19.41
N GLU A 40 0.45 -4.81 18.29
CA GLU A 40 -0.70 -5.63 17.89
C GLU A 40 -0.30 -7.03 17.38
N GLY A 41 0.99 -7.36 17.33
CA GLY A 41 1.51 -8.64 16.82
C GLY A 41 1.57 -8.74 15.30
N ILE A 42 1.47 -7.61 14.59
CA ILE A 42 1.50 -7.54 13.13
C ILE A 42 2.91 -7.17 12.68
N ASP A 43 3.46 -7.97 11.77
CA ASP A 43 4.76 -7.72 11.14
C ASP A 43 4.60 -6.83 9.90
N VAL A 44 5.26 -5.68 9.93
CA VAL A 44 5.28 -4.73 8.80
C VAL A 44 6.54 -4.97 7.99
N LYS A 45 6.36 -5.40 6.73
CA LYS A 45 7.46 -5.65 5.77
C LYS A 45 8.15 -4.34 5.39
N ALA A 46 9.41 -4.44 4.97
CA ALA A 46 10.19 -3.29 4.51
C ALA A 46 9.79 -2.79 3.11
N LEU A 47 9.24 -3.68 2.28
CA LEU A 47 8.73 -3.39 0.94
C LEU A 47 7.44 -4.18 0.70
N TYR A 48 6.47 -3.55 0.04
CA TYR A 48 5.26 -4.17 -0.48
C TYR A 48 5.22 -3.95 -2.00
N THR A 49 4.74 -4.95 -2.74
CA THR A 49 4.76 -5.01 -4.20
C THR A 49 3.37 -5.28 -4.76
N ALA A 50 3.25 -5.34 -6.10
CA ALA A 50 2.00 -5.68 -6.76
C ALA A 50 1.50 -7.07 -6.34
N ASP A 51 2.41 -8.02 -6.12
CA ASP A 51 2.10 -9.37 -5.67
C ASP A 51 1.36 -9.38 -4.32
N ASP A 52 1.60 -8.40 -3.44
CA ASP A 52 0.93 -8.30 -2.14
C ASP A 52 -0.55 -7.85 -2.24
N ILE A 53 -1.01 -7.38 -3.41
CA ILE A 53 -2.39 -6.96 -3.64
C ILE A 53 -3.16 -7.90 -4.58
N GLU A 54 -2.53 -8.93 -5.16
CA GLU A 54 -3.17 -9.85 -6.12
C GLU A 54 -4.35 -10.61 -5.51
N ASP A 55 -4.24 -11.01 -4.25
CA ASP A 55 -5.29 -11.71 -3.52
C ASP A 55 -6.35 -10.78 -2.91
N LEU A 56 -6.20 -9.46 -3.06
CA LEU A 56 -7.12 -8.48 -2.50
C LEU A 56 -8.18 -8.06 -3.52
N ASP A 57 -9.44 -8.01 -3.09
CA ASP A 57 -10.53 -7.43 -3.90
C ASP A 57 -10.41 -5.90 -3.97
N THR A 58 -9.55 -5.45 -4.89
CA THR A 58 -9.24 -4.04 -5.11
C THR A 58 -10.26 -3.34 -6.01
N ASP A 59 -11.17 -4.06 -6.65
CA ASP A 59 -12.17 -3.49 -7.56
C ASP A 59 -13.47 -3.09 -6.86
N THR A 60 -13.56 -3.26 -5.54
CA THR A 60 -14.71 -2.83 -4.74
C THR A 60 -15.03 -1.34 -4.92
N LEU A 61 -16.32 -1.00 -4.84
CA LEU A 61 -16.81 0.38 -4.91
C LEU A 61 -17.29 0.85 -3.53
N PRO A 62 -16.97 2.11 -3.12
CA PRO A 62 -17.49 2.66 -1.88
C PRO A 62 -19.02 2.74 -1.92
N GLY A 63 -19.68 2.49 -0.79
CA GLY A 63 -21.14 2.44 -0.70
C GLY A 63 -21.78 1.09 -0.99
N PHE A 64 -20.99 0.07 -1.38
CA PHE A 64 -21.45 -1.30 -1.59
C PHE A 64 -20.67 -2.28 -0.70
N ALA A 65 -21.30 -3.40 -0.34
CA ALA A 65 -20.64 -4.46 0.42
C ALA A 65 -19.43 -5.01 -0.37
N PRO A 66 -18.30 -5.34 0.29
CA PRO A 66 -18.06 -5.46 1.75
C PRO A 66 -17.71 -4.16 2.47
N PHE A 67 -17.89 -2.99 1.83
CA PHE A 67 -17.63 -1.66 2.39
C PHE A 67 -16.17 -1.37 2.77
N THR A 68 -15.20 -2.13 2.25
CA THR A 68 -13.75 -1.92 2.47
C THR A 68 -13.33 -0.49 2.12
N ARG A 69 -13.91 0.10 1.07
CA ARG A 69 -13.66 1.49 0.64
C ARG A 69 -14.58 2.53 1.26
N GLY A 70 -15.43 2.12 2.21
CA GLY A 70 -16.34 2.98 2.96
C GLY A 70 -17.81 2.78 2.62
N VAL A 71 -18.67 3.29 3.51
CA VAL A 71 -20.11 3.03 3.52
C VAL A 71 -20.94 3.97 2.64
N ARG A 72 -20.36 5.03 2.09
CA ARG A 72 -21.06 5.98 1.21
C ARG A 72 -20.34 6.11 -0.12
N ALA A 73 -21.10 6.16 -1.22
CA ALA A 73 -20.57 6.25 -2.57
C ALA A 73 -19.61 7.44 -2.79
N THR A 74 -19.88 8.59 -2.18
CA THR A 74 -19.06 9.81 -2.33
C THR A 74 -18.13 10.09 -1.15
N MET A 75 -18.17 9.26 -0.10
CA MET A 75 -17.43 9.45 1.15
C MET A 75 -17.33 10.93 1.58
N TYR A 76 -16.12 11.48 1.63
CA TYR A 76 -15.85 12.83 2.08
C TYR A 76 -15.68 13.86 0.96
N ALA A 77 -15.92 13.47 -0.31
CA ALA A 77 -15.72 14.36 -1.44
C ALA A 77 -16.67 15.57 -1.44
N ASN A 78 -17.89 15.41 -0.92
CA ASN A 78 -18.88 16.51 -0.81
C ASN A 78 -19.03 17.04 0.63
N ARG A 79 -18.99 16.16 1.64
CA ARG A 79 -19.11 16.55 3.06
C ARG A 79 -17.98 15.89 3.86
N PRO A 80 -17.09 16.67 4.52
CA PRO A 80 -16.01 16.10 5.32
C PRO A 80 -16.53 15.36 6.56
N TRP A 81 -15.64 14.66 7.26
CA TRP A 81 -15.98 13.97 8.50
C TRP A 81 -16.45 14.97 9.57
N THR A 82 -17.39 14.54 10.42
CA THR A 82 -17.89 15.36 11.52
C THR A 82 -16.81 15.52 12.59
N ILE A 83 -16.44 16.76 12.91
CA ILE A 83 -15.57 17.04 14.06
C ILE A 83 -16.39 16.85 15.34
N ARG A 84 -15.95 15.96 16.23
CA ARG A 84 -16.56 15.72 17.54
C ARG A 84 -15.58 16.17 18.63
N GLN A 85 -15.84 17.31 19.26
CA GLN A 85 -14.93 17.87 20.27
C GLN A 85 -14.96 17.13 21.61
N TYR A 86 -16.05 16.41 21.91
CA TYR A 86 -16.29 15.80 23.23
C TYR A 86 -15.98 16.79 24.37
N ALA A 87 -16.50 18.02 24.25
CA ALA A 87 -16.30 19.05 25.26
C ALA A 87 -17.01 18.64 26.57
N GLY A 88 -16.29 18.78 27.67
CA GLY A 88 -16.75 18.55 29.04
C GLY A 88 -16.02 19.51 30.00
N PHE A 89 -16.28 19.38 31.29
CA PHE A 89 -15.58 20.10 32.36
C PHE A 89 -14.74 19.13 33.18
#